data_AF-A0A3M1ZAU3-F1
#
_entry.id   AF-A0A3M1ZAU3-F1
#
_cell.length_a   1.000
_cell.length_b   1.000
_cell.length_c   1.000
_cell.angle_alpha   90.00
_cell.angle_beta   90.00
_cell.angle_gamma   90.00
#
_symmetry.space_group_name_H-M   'P 1'
#
loop_
_entity.id
_entity.type
_entity.pdbx_description
1 polymer ?
#
loop_
_entity_poly.entity_id
_entity_poly.type
_entity_poly.pdbx_seq_one_letter_code
_entity_poly.pdbx_strand_id
1 'polypeptide(L)'
;MVFAGKFFLSYILLIVLVLSLGLNKSYSNWFANRCDGIFGDFFSVAQIHAASIEKTGDSKHDIQFQIYSQQTIKKARAEAKLKGQNNVNVEGVLWTINAERVSLMPLLFLLALIIAYPAPIKRKFMSAALALGLFFLFQFFFMMAALMFKMHEDPVFFADYSMPDFFARFIENLLRTNVETSFLIVFLIWGVAMIRTEDFKKLLAAN
;
A
#
# COMPACT_ATOMS: atom_id res chain seq x y z
N MET A 1 -0.97 3.95 -32.09
CA MET A 1 -0.23 5.16 -31.67
C MET A 1 -1.03 6.11 -30.78
N VAL A 2 -2.34 6.35 -31.03
CA VAL A 2 -3.13 7.35 -30.29
C VAL A 2 -3.29 7.05 -28.79
N PHE A 3 -3.46 5.79 -28.38
CA PHE A 3 -3.60 5.42 -26.95
C PHE A 3 -2.32 5.70 -26.15
N ALA A 4 -1.17 5.21 -26.63
CA ALA A 4 0.11 5.37 -25.94
C ALA A 4 0.45 6.86 -25.74
N GLY A 5 0.28 7.70 -26.77
CA GLY A 5 0.51 9.14 -26.64
C GLY A 5 -0.42 9.81 -25.61
N LYS A 6 -1.71 9.45 -25.60
CA LYS A 6 -2.66 9.95 -24.59
C LYS A 6 -2.31 9.50 -23.18
N PHE A 7 -1.87 8.25 -23.03
CA PHE A 7 -1.44 7.68 -21.74
C PHE A 7 -0.21 8.40 -21.18
N PHE A 8 0.85 8.57 -21.97
CA PHE A 8 2.05 9.26 -21.50
C PHE A 8 1.76 10.71 -21.15
N LEU A 9 0.99 11.41 -21.98
CA LEU A 9 0.60 12.79 -21.70
C LEU A 9 -0.24 12.89 -20.43
N SER A 10 -1.25 12.04 -20.23
CA SER A 10 -2.08 12.07 -19.02
C SER A 10 -1.26 11.74 -17.77
N TYR A 11 -0.35 10.77 -17.84
CA TYR A 11 0.51 10.41 -16.72
C TYR A 11 1.46 11.55 -16.32
N ILE A 12 2.12 12.18 -17.29
CA ILE A 12 2.99 13.35 -17.04
C ILE A 12 2.17 14.50 -16.43
N LEU A 13 1.00 14.81 -16.99
CA LEU A 13 0.14 15.87 -16.46
C LEU A 13 -0.33 15.59 -15.03
N LEU A 14 -0.68 14.34 -14.71
CA LEU A 14 -1.06 13.94 -13.35
C LEU A 14 0.10 14.09 -12.37
N ILE A 15 1.32 13.70 -12.74
CA ILE A 15 2.51 13.90 -11.92
C ILE A 15 2.77 15.38 -11.68
N VAL A 16 2.77 16.19 -12.75
CA VAL A 16 2.98 17.64 -12.66
C VAL A 16 1.92 18.28 -11.76
N LEU A 17 0.66 17.87 -11.89
CA LEU A 17 -0.44 18.37 -11.05
C LEU A 17 -0.23 18.02 -9.57
N VAL A 18 0.11 16.76 -9.26
CA VAL A 18 0.37 16.30 -7.89
C VAL A 18 1.53 17.05 -7.25
N LEU A 19 2.62 17.25 -8.00
CA LEU A 19 3.80 17.97 -7.52
C LEU A 19 3.51 19.47 -7.33
N SER A 20 2.83 20.09 -8.30
CA SER A 20 2.53 21.53 -8.27
C SER A 20 1.57 21.91 -7.14
N LEU A 21 0.65 21.00 -6.78
CA LEU A 21 -0.30 21.20 -5.69
C LEU A 21 0.23 20.74 -4.33
N GLY A 22 1.45 20.17 -4.26
CA GLY A 22 2.01 19.63 -3.01
C GLY A 22 1.20 18.46 -2.43
N LEU A 23 0.43 17.76 -3.27
CA LEU A 23 -0.48 16.68 -2.83
C LEU A 23 0.27 15.46 -2.32
N ASN A 24 1.58 15.35 -2.59
CA ASN A 24 2.39 14.26 -2.11
C ASN A 24 2.49 14.23 -0.58
N LYS A 25 2.72 15.37 0.08
CA LYS A 25 2.75 15.45 1.55
C LYS A 25 1.38 15.14 2.16
N SER A 26 0.32 15.70 1.57
CA SER A 26 -1.05 15.41 1.98
C SER A 26 -1.40 13.93 1.82
N TYR A 27 -0.90 13.30 0.76
CA TYR A 27 -1.09 11.89 0.50
C TYR A 27 -0.38 11.02 1.53
N SER A 28 0.87 11.31 1.90
CA SER A 28 1.58 10.55 2.94
C SER A 28 0.86 10.61 4.28
N ASN A 29 0.37 11.80 4.69
CA ASN A 29 -0.46 11.93 5.89
C ASN A 29 -1.77 11.13 5.80
N TRP A 30 -2.48 11.25 4.68
CA TRP A 30 -3.71 10.50 4.45
C TRP A 30 -3.47 8.98 4.50
N PHE A 31 -2.38 8.53 3.88
CA PHE A 31 -1.99 7.13 3.84
C PHE A 31 -1.64 6.61 5.24
N ALA A 32 -0.81 7.34 5.99
CA ALA A 32 -0.48 7.02 7.38
C ALA A 32 -1.74 6.88 8.24
N ASN A 33 -2.60 7.91 8.24
CA ASN A 33 -3.84 7.90 9.01
C ASN A 33 -4.77 6.74 8.62
N ARG A 34 -4.81 6.39 7.32
CA ARG A 34 -5.63 5.29 6.85
C ARG A 34 -5.07 3.94 7.31
N CYS A 35 -3.75 3.76 7.24
CA CYS A 35 -3.10 2.57 7.74
C CYS A 35 -3.24 2.44 9.26
N ASP A 36 -3.06 3.52 10.01
CA ASP A 36 -3.27 3.56 11.46
C ASP A 36 -4.70 3.17 11.82
N GLY A 37 -5.70 3.75 11.13
CA GLY A 37 -7.10 3.43 11.39
C GLY A 37 -7.54 2.01 11.00
N ILE A 38 -6.92 1.41 9.97
CA ILE A 38 -7.24 0.04 9.53
C ILE A 38 -6.48 -1.01 10.34
N PHE A 39 -5.18 -0.78 10.56
CA PHE A 39 -4.25 -1.77 11.08
C PHE A 39 -3.84 -1.49 12.53
N GLY A 40 -4.38 -0.44 13.18
CA GLY A 40 -3.97 0.00 14.51
C GLY A 40 -4.10 -1.06 15.60
N ASP A 41 -5.14 -1.90 15.52
CA ASP A 41 -5.23 -3.14 16.29
C ASP A 41 -5.15 -4.34 15.34
N PHE A 42 -3.93 -4.82 15.11
CA PHE A 42 -3.65 -5.85 14.14
C PHE A 42 -3.91 -7.24 14.73
N PHE A 43 -5.13 -7.73 14.50
CA PHE A 43 -5.61 -9.06 14.92
C PHE A 43 -5.37 -9.36 16.41
N SER A 44 -5.36 -8.34 17.28
CA SER A 44 -5.06 -8.49 18.72
C SER A 44 -3.66 -9.05 19.04
N VAL A 45 -2.78 -9.15 18.03
CA VAL A 45 -1.38 -9.59 18.16
C VAL A 45 -0.46 -8.38 18.30
N ALA A 46 -0.70 -7.34 17.50
CA ALA A 46 0.11 -6.13 17.51
C ALA A 46 -0.75 -4.86 17.58
N GLN A 47 -0.19 -3.83 18.20
CA GLN A 47 -0.68 -2.46 18.09
C GLN A 47 0.23 -1.72 17.10
N ILE A 48 -0.35 -1.13 16.05
CA ILE A 48 0.41 -0.49 14.98
C ILE A 48 0.14 1.01 15.03
N HIS A 49 1.21 1.80 14.99
CA HIS A 49 1.12 3.24 14.83
C HIS A 49 1.78 3.67 13.53
N ALA A 50 1.03 4.29 12.64
CA ALA A 50 1.54 4.80 11.38
C ALA A 50 1.55 6.33 11.38
N ALA A 51 2.71 6.91 11.12
CA ALA A 51 2.89 8.36 11.05
C ALA A 51 3.64 8.75 9.79
N SER A 52 3.29 9.89 9.19
CA SER A 52 4.15 10.48 8.18
C SER A 52 5.37 11.10 8.83
N ILE A 53 6.52 10.92 8.20
CA ILE A 53 7.80 11.49 8.63
C ILE A 53 8.31 12.47 7.59
N GLU A 54 9.01 13.52 8.04
CA GLU A 54 9.72 14.38 7.11
C GLU A 54 10.86 13.59 6.45
N LYS A 55 11.01 13.75 5.14
CA LYS A 55 12.15 13.18 4.41
C LYS A 55 13.41 13.96 4.81
N THR A 56 14.10 13.50 5.85
CA THR A 56 15.38 14.08 6.27
C THR A 56 16.54 13.42 5.53
N GLY A 57 17.36 14.23 4.86
CA GLY A 57 18.58 13.78 4.16
C GLY A 57 18.28 12.85 2.98
N ASP A 58 18.99 11.72 2.90
CA ASP A 58 18.86 10.70 1.84
C ASP A 58 17.67 9.75 2.05
N SER A 59 16.91 9.89 3.15
CA SER A 59 15.76 9.02 3.41
C SER A 59 14.68 9.25 2.37
N LYS A 60 14.46 8.24 1.52
CA LYS A 60 13.36 8.22 0.54
C LYS A 60 12.03 7.84 1.19
N HIS A 61 11.98 7.55 2.48
CA HIS A 61 10.78 7.09 3.17
C HIS A 61 10.00 8.25 3.76
N ASP A 62 8.68 8.18 3.70
CA ASP A 62 7.75 9.23 4.11
C ASP A 62 6.67 8.75 5.10
N ILE A 63 6.69 7.45 5.42
CA ILE A 63 5.86 6.83 6.44
C ILE A 63 6.73 5.96 7.35
N GLN A 64 6.51 6.08 8.66
CA GLN A 64 7.03 5.16 9.67
C GLN A 64 5.88 4.41 10.34
N PHE A 65 6.05 3.10 10.43
CA PHE A 65 5.25 2.19 11.23
C PHE A 65 6.02 1.85 12.50
N GLN A 66 5.35 1.92 13.63
CA GLN A 66 5.79 1.43 14.92
C GLN A 66 4.89 0.26 15.30
N ILE A 67 5.45 -0.93 15.38
CA ILE A 67 4.71 -2.18 15.58
C ILE A 67 5.05 -2.71 16.97
N TYR A 68 4.06 -2.68 17.86
CA TYR A 68 4.21 -3.10 19.25
C TYR A 68 3.51 -4.43 19.48
N SER A 69 4.21 -5.37 20.11
CA SER A 69 3.60 -6.64 20.52
C SER A 69 2.63 -6.43 21.68
N GLN A 70 1.39 -6.88 21.52
CA GLN A 70 0.37 -6.79 22.57
C GLN A 70 0.78 -7.59 23.82
N GLN A 71 1.52 -8.69 23.66
CA GLN A 71 2.05 -9.45 24.78
C GLN A 71 3.08 -8.62 25.56
N THR A 72 3.99 -7.95 24.86
CA THR A 72 5.02 -7.10 25.47
C THR A 72 4.40 -5.89 26.16
N ILE A 73 3.39 -5.26 25.55
CA ILE A 73 2.62 -4.18 26.19
C ILE A 73 1.98 -4.67 27.49
N LYS A 74 1.32 -5.84 27.49
CA LYS A 74 0.66 -6.40 28.68
C LYS A 74 1.67 -6.70 29.79
N LYS A 75 2.81 -7.32 29.47
CA LYS A 75 3.88 -7.61 30.44
C LYS A 75 4.45 -6.32 31.03
N ALA A 76 4.79 -5.35 30.19
CA ALA A 76 5.36 -4.07 30.62
C ALA A 76 4.38 -3.28 31.52
N ARG A 77 3.07 -3.29 31.21
CA ARG A 77 2.04 -2.70 32.07
C ARG A 77 1.90 -3.39 33.42
N ALA A 78 1.97 -4.73 33.46
CA ALA A 78 1.91 -5.48 34.70
C ALA A 78 3.12 -5.17 35.60
N GLU A 79 4.32 -5.13 35.03
CA GLU A 79 5.54 -4.77 35.76
C GLU A 79 5.53 -3.33 36.28
N ALA A 80 5.09 -2.37 35.45
CA ALA A 80 4.98 -0.97 35.86
C ALA A 80 4.00 -0.80 37.02
N LYS A 81 2.87 -1.52 36.98
CA LYS A 81 1.89 -1.53 38.08
C LYS A 81 2.50 -2.07 39.37
N LEU A 82 3.32 -3.12 39.31
CA LEU A 82 4.05 -3.65 40.47
C LEU A 82 5.11 -2.67 41.01
N LYS A 83 5.72 -1.87 40.12
CA LYS A 83 6.73 -0.87 40.46
C LYS A 83 6.13 0.50 40.83
N GLY A 84 4.81 0.67 40.82
CA GLY A 84 4.13 1.95 41.08
C GLY A 84 4.40 3.03 40.03
N GLN A 85 4.77 2.64 38.81
CA GLN A 85 5.05 3.56 37.71
C GLN A 85 3.78 3.86 36.90
N ASN A 86 3.56 5.14 36.57
CA ASN A 86 2.42 5.58 35.76
C ASN A 86 2.70 5.58 34.26
N ASN A 87 3.99 5.53 33.87
CA ASN A 87 4.43 5.56 32.48
C ASN A 87 5.16 4.26 32.15
N VAL A 88 4.86 3.69 30.99
CA VAL A 88 5.48 2.46 30.50
C VAL A 88 6.10 2.77 29.15
N ASN A 89 7.41 2.64 29.04
CA ASN A 89 8.08 2.64 27.75
C ASN A 89 8.07 1.22 27.21
N VAL A 90 7.56 1.03 26.00
CA VAL A 90 7.52 -0.27 25.33
C VAL A 90 8.29 -0.12 24.03
N GLU A 91 9.33 -0.91 23.85
CA GLU A 91 10.06 -0.98 22.59
C GLU A 91 9.22 -1.71 21.53
N GLY A 92 9.37 -1.31 20.27
CA GLY A 92 8.63 -1.87 19.15
C GLY A 92 9.47 -1.89 17.89
N VAL A 93 8.96 -2.59 16.88
CA VAL A 93 9.63 -2.73 15.58
C VAL A 93 9.35 -1.48 14.75
N LEU A 94 10.41 -0.85 14.24
CA LEU A 94 10.31 0.28 13.33
C LEU A 94 10.39 -0.21 11.89
N TRP A 95 9.44 0.20 11.07
CA TRP A 95 9.45 -0.08 9.63
C TRP A 95 9.05 1.15 8.84
N THR A 96 9.83 1.49 7.81
CA THR A 96 9.58 2.67 6.99
C THR A 96 9.29 2.29 5.55
N ILE A 97 8.37 3.02 4.90
CA ILE A 97 8.06 2.85 3.48
C ILE A 97 8.02 4.18 2.76
N ASN A 98 8.06 4.12 1.43
CA ASN A 98 7.78 5.25 0.56
C ASN A 98 6.38 5.09 -0.04
N ALA A 99 5.38 5.74 0.54
CA ALA A 99 3.98 5.70 0.11
C ALA A 99 3.80 6.27 -1.30
N GLU A 100 4.61 7.26 -1.70
CA GLU A 100 4.60 7.80 -3.06
C GLU A 100 4.89 6.70 -4.10
N ARG A 101 5.94 5.90 -3.87
CA ARG A 101 6.37 4.84 -4.79
C ARG A 101 5.47 3.61 -4.75
N VAL A 102 5.03 3.22 -3.55
CA VAL A 102 4.26 1.99 -3.33
C VAL A 102 2.79 2.17 -3.71
N SER A 103 2.26 3.38 -3.61
CA SER A 103 0.82 3.60 -3.72
C SER A 103 0.44 4.77 -4.63
N LEU A 104 1.02 5.96 -4.44
CA LEU A 104 0.65 7.14 -5.23
C LEU A 104 1.00 6.99 -6.72
N MET A 105 2.23 6.65 -7.06
CA MET A 105 2.68 6.50 -8.45
C MET A 105 1.88 5.41 -9.20
N PRO A 106 1.69 4.20 -8.64
CA PRO A 106 0.79 3.21 -9.23
C PRO A 106 -0.65 3.72 -9.41
N LEU A 107 -1.19 4.49 -8.46
CA LEU A 107 -2.51 5.10 -8.57
C LEU A 107 -2.58 6.10 -9.73
N LEU A 108 -1.59 6.99 -9.87
CA LEU A 108 -1.52 7.95 -10.98
C LEU A 108 -1.41 7.23 -12.33
N PHE A 109 -0.65 6.14 -12.37
CA PHE A 109 -0.53 5.29 -13.55
C PHE A 109 -1.87 4.62 -13.91
N LEU A 110 -2.60 4.11 -12.91
CA LEU A 110 -3.95 3.56 -13.11
C LEU A 110 -4.90 4.61 -13.69
N LEU A 111 -4.91 5.81 -13.10
CA LEU A 111 -5.74 6.92 -13.56
C LEU A 111 -5.37 7.32 -15.00
N ALA A 112 -4.09 7.38 -15.33
CA ALA A 112 -3.62 7.66 -16.68
C ALA A 112 -4.13 6.62 -17.70
N LEU A 113 -4.07 5.32 -17.36
CA LEU A 113 -4.61 4.24 -18.18
C LEU A 113 -6.12 4.37 -18.40
N ILE A 114 -6.88 4.68 -17.34
CA ILE A 114 -8.33 4.90 -17.41
C ILE A 114 -8.68 6.11 -18.29
N ILE A 115 -7.97 7.22 -18.13
CA ILE A 115 -8.17 8.45 -18.90
C ILE A 115 -7.90 8.18 -20.38
N ALA A 116 -6.78 7.52 -20.69
CA ALA A 116 -6.36 7.25 -22.06
C ALA A 116 -7.26 6.24 -22.79
N TYR A 117 -7.96 5.36 -22.06
CA TYR A 117 -8.78 4.30 -22.65
C TYR A 117 -9.97 4.88 -23.45
N PRO A 118 -10.16 4.46 -24.72
CA PRO A 118 -11.23 4.94 -25.59
C PRO A 118 -12.56 4.25 -25.27
N ALA A 119 -13.18 4.62 -24.14
CA ALA A 119 -14.51 4.17 -23.74
C ALA A 119 -15.50 5.33 -23.64
N PRO A 120 -16.81 5.07 -23.88
CA PRO A 120 -17.88 6.01 -23.53
C PRO A 120 -17.79 6.42 -22.06
N ILE A 121 -18.13 7.68 -21.77
CA ILE A 121 -17.91 8.28 -20.44
C ILE A 121 -18.58 7.52 -19.30
N LYS A 122 -19.83 7.06 -19.47
CA LYS A 122 -20.56 6.26 -18.48
C LYS A 122 -19.82 4.96 -18.13
N ARG A 123 -19.29 4.28 -19.16
CA ARG A 123 -18.51 3.05 -18.99
C ARG A 123 -17.18 3.33 -18.31
N LYS A 124 -16.52 4.42 -18.68
CA LYS A 124 -15.25 4.85 -18.07
C LYS A 124 -15.39 5.05 -16.57
N PHE A 125 -16.46 5.67 -16.09
CA PHE A 125 -16.71 5.85 -14.66
C PHE A 125 -16.93 4.53 -13.92
N MET A 126 -17.72 3.61 -14.48
CA MET A 126 -17.96 2.30 -13.86
C MET A 126 -16.67 1.47 -13.77
N SER A 127 -15.89 1.40 -14.85
CA SER A 127 -14.60 0.72 -14.86
C SER A 127 -13.59 1.41 -13.96
N ALA A 128 -13.62 2.74 -13.85
CA ALA A 128 -12.76 3.47 -12.91
C ALA A 128 -13.08 3.12 -11.46
N ALA A 129 -14.38 3.08 -11.10
CA ALA A 129 -14.80 2.69 -9.76
C ALA A 129 -14.36 1.25 -9.42
N LEU A 130 -14.54 0.31 -10.34
CA LEU A 130 -14.09 -1.07 -10.16
C LEU A 130 -12.56 -1.17 -10.03
N ALA A 131 -11.82 -0.50 -10.92
CA ALA A 131 -10.36 -0.51 -10.91
C ALA A 131 -9.80 0.11 -9.62
N LEU A 132 -10.36 1.23 -9.17
CA LEU A 132 -9.97 1.86 -7.90
C LEU A 132 -10.30 0.94 -6.71
N GLY A 133 -11.46 0.29 -6.71
CA GLY A 133 -11.83 -0.69 -5.68
C GLY A 133 -10.84 -1.85 -5.59
N LEU A 134 -10.49 -2.45 -6.74
CA LEU A 134 -9.48 -3.51 -6.82
C LEU A 134 -8.09 -3.03 -6.40
N PHE A 135 -7.72 -1.80 -6.77
CA PHE A 135 -6.45 -1.20 -6.38
C PHE A 135 -6.35 -1.02 -4.85
N PHE A 136 -7.39 -0.48 -4.20
CA PHE A 136 -7.40 -0.34 -2.75
C PHE A 136 -7.44 -1.69 -2.03
N LEU A 137 -8.12 -2.68 -2.60
CA LEU A 137 -8.12 -4.04 -2.08
C LEU A 137 -6.72 -4.67 -2.16
N PHE A 138 -6.02 -4.49 -3.29
CA PHE A 138 -4.63 -4.91 -3.42
C PHE A 138 -3.73 -4.23 -2.38
N GLN A 139 -3.82 -2.90 -2.23
CA GLN A 139 -3.03 -2.16 -1.26
C GLN A 139 -3.31 -2.62 0.19
N PHE A 140 -4.57 -2.92 0.52
CA PHE A 140 -4.95 -3.48 1.81
C PHE A 140 -4.25 -4.83 2.07
N PHE A 141 -4.35 -5.78 1.14
CA PHE A 141 -3.71 -7.09 1.30
C PHE A 141 -2.18 -7.01 1.29
N PHE A 142 -1.60 -6.14 0.45
CA PHE A 142 -0.17 -5.89 0.41
C PHE A 142 0.33 -5.37 1.77
N MET A 143 -0.32 -4.34 2.33
CA MET A 143 0.06 -3.78 3.63
C MET A 143 -0.13 -4.79 4.76
N MET A 144 -1.23 -5.55 4.76
CA MET A 144 -1.47 -6.61 5.73
C MET A 144 -0.35 -7.65 5.69
N ALA A 145 0.01 -8.14 4.50
CA ALA A 145 1.05 -9.14 4.34
C ALA A 145 2.45 -8.59 4.71
N ALA A 146 2.73 -7.32 4.39
CA ALA A 146 3.97 -6.66 4.76
C ALA A 146 4.13 -6.53 6.28
N LEU A 147 3.06 -6.17 6.99
CA LEU A 147 3.04 -6.11 8.46
C LEU A 147 3.23 -7.49 9.08
N MET A 148 2.52 -8.50 8.56
CA MET A 148 2.70 -9.91 8.93
C MET A 148 4.16 -10.35 8.75
N PHE A 149 4.78 -10.00 7.64
CA PHE A 149 6.18 -10.31 7.39
C PHE A 149 7.13 -9.60 8.37
N LYS A 150 6.88 -8.32 8.69
CA LYS A 150 7.69 -7.59 9.66
C LYS A 150 7.61 -8.14 11.08
N MET A 151 6.43 -8.64 11.49
CA MET A 151 6.32 -9.38 12.76
C MET A 151 7.08 -10.71 12.71
N HIS A 152 7.07 -11.41 11.58
CA HIS A 152 7.81 -12.65 11.41
C HIS A 152 9.34 -12.48 11.46
N GLU A 153 9.87 -11.38 10.91
CA GLU A 153 11.30 -11.09 10.91
C GLU A 153 11.86 -10.71 12.29
N ASP A 154 11.00 -10.35 13.25
CA ASP A 154 11.43 -9.85 14.56
C ASP A 154 10.98 -10.77 15.72
N PRO A 155 11.70 -11.90 15.94
CA PRO A 155 11.36 -12.87 16.96
C PRO A 155 11.56 -12.34 18.39
N VAL A 156 12.26 -11.20 18.56
CA VAL A 156 12.46 -10.58 19.88
C VAL A 156 11.13 -10.07 20.43
N PHE A 157 10.32 -9.44 19.58
CA PHE A 157 9.02 -8.91 19.96
C PHE A 157 7.86 -9.88 19.65
N PHE A 158 8.05 -10.78 18.69
CA PHE A 158 7.01 -11.67 18.18
C PHE A 158 7.46 -13.15 18.15
N ALA A 159 8.02 -13.65 19.25
CA ALA A 159 8.56 -15.02 19.34
C ALA A 159 7.57 -16.13 18.95
N ASP A 160 6.28 -15.96 19.24
CA ASP A 160 5.23 -16.94 18.93
C ASP A 160 4.69 -16.81 17.49
N TYR A 161 5.08 -15.76 16.76
CA TYR A 161 4.57 -15.49 15.42
C TYR A 161 5.49 -16.11 14.38
N SER A 162 4.96 -17.06 13.61
CA SER A 162 5.68 -17.66 12.48
C SER A 162 4.83 -17.63 11.22
N MET A 163 5.48 -17.27 10.11
CA MET A 163 4.92 -17.42 8.77
C MET A 163 5.60 -18.61 8.10
N PRO A 164 4.89 -19.42 7.29
CA PRO A 164 5.56 -20.49 6.54
C PRO A 164 6.61 -19.92 5.59
N ASP A 165 7.79 -20.54 5.51
CA ASP A 165 8.95 -20.04 4.76
C ASP A 165 8.65 -19.64 3.32
N PHE A 166 7.79 -20.41 2.63
CA PHE A 166 7.36 -20.09 1.27
C PHE A 166 6.67 -18.73 1.20
N PHE A 167 5.73 -18.47 2.11
CA PHE A 167 5.02 -17.19 2.18
C PHE A 167 5.95 -16.06 2.60
N ALA A 168 6.84 -16.28 3.56
CA ALA A 168 7.80 -15.28 4.01
C ALA A 168 8.68 -14.82 2.84
N ARG A 169 9.29 -15.77 2.09
CA ARG A 169 10.09 -15.47 0.90
C ARG A 169 9.29 -14.82 -0.22
N PHE A 170 8.03 -15.21 -0.39
CA PHE A 170 7.15 -14.58 -1.38
C PHE A 170 6.91 -13.10 -1.04
N ILE A 171 6.58 -12.80 0.22
CA ILE A 171 6.34 -11.42 0.67
C ILE A 171 7.63 -10.60 0.70
N GLU A 172 8.76 -11.19 1.09
CA GLU A 172 10.08 -10.54 1.02
C GLU A 172 10.38 -10.07 -0.41
N ASN A 173 10.23 -10.96 -1.40
CA ASN A 173 10.42 -10.62 -2.80
C ASN A 173 9.43 -9.54 -3.25
N LEU A 174 8.16 -9.67 -2.86
CA LEU A 174 7.12 -8.68 -3.16
C LEU A 174 7.44 -7.29 -2.58
N LEU A 175 8.02 -7.23 -1.38
CA LEU A 175 8.48 -5.99 -0.76
C LEU A 175 9.72 -5.42 -1.45
N ARG A 176 10.64 -6.28 -1.88
CA ARG A 176 11.87 -5.88 -2.56
C ARG A 176 11.61 -5.31 -3.95
N THR A 177 10.64 -5.85 -4.67
CA THR A 177 10.22 -5.41 -6.01
C THR A 177 8.90 -4.65 -5.97
N ASN A 178 8.59 -4.01 -4.84
CA ASN A 178 7.26 -3.43 -4.60
C ASN A 178 6.83 -2.41 -5.66
N VAL A 179 7.77 -1.64 -6.22
CA VAL A 179 7.50 -0.67 -7.28
C VAL A 179 7.07 -1.39 -8.55
N GLU A 180 7.92 -2.29 -9.06
CA GLU A 180 7.68 -3.04 -10.29
C GLU A 180 6.40 -3.88 -10.19
N THR A 181 6.22 -4.57 -9.07
CA THR A 181 5.03 -5.39 -8.84
C THR A 181 3.77 -4.55 -8.74
N SER A 182 3.82 -3.36 -8.13
CA SER A 182 2.65 -2.47 -8.06
C SER A 182 2.22 -1.97 -9.44
N PHE A 183 3.16 -1.60 -10.32
CA PHE A 183 2.83 -1.22 -11.70
C PHE A 183 2.25 -2.39 -12.50
N LEU A 184 2.83 -3.58 -12.36
CA LEU A 184 2.33 -4.79 -13.02
C LEU A 184 0.90 -5.13 -12.56
N ILE A 185 0.66 -5.12 -11.26
CA ILE A 185 -0.67 -5.41 -10.69
C ILE A 185 -1.68 -4.34 -11.12
N VAL A 186 -1.31 -3.06 -11.13
CA VAL A 186 -2.18 -1.99 -11.65
C VAL A 186 -2.52 -2.20 -13.11
N PHE A 187 -1.56 -2.63 -13.94
CA PHE A 187 -1.82 -2.94 -15.33
C PHE A 187 -2.81 -4.12 -15.47
N LEU A 188 -2.66 -5.17 -14.65
CA LEU A 188 -3.61 -6.29 -14.60
C LEU A 188 -5.00 -5.86 -14.13
N ILE A 189 -5.08 -5.03 -13.08
CA ILE A 189 -6.34 -4.45 -12.58
C ILE A 189 -7.03 -3.66 -13.69
N TRP A 190 -6.28 -2.81 -14.40
CA TRP A 190 -6.81 -2.07 -15.54
C TRP A 190 -7.33 -3.02 -16.62
N GLY A 191 -6.56 -4.06 -16.96
CA GLY A 191 -6.96 -5.09 -17.92
C GLY A 191 -8.29 -5.75 -17.53
N VAL A 192 -8.42 -6.21 -16.28
CA VAL A 192 -9.65 -6.86 -15.78
C VAL A 192 -10.83 -5.88 -15.71
N ALA A 193 -10.60 -4.64 -15.28
CA ALA A 193 -11.67 -3.66 -15.11
C ALA A 193 -12.17 -3.06 -16.45
N MET A 194 -11.33 -3.06 -17.48
CA MET A 194 -11.62 -2.43 -18.77
C MET A 194 -11.89 -3.42 -19.90
N ILE A 195 -11.30 -4.61 -19.90
CA ILE A 195 -11.45 -5.59 -20.99
C ILE A 195 -12.61 -6.52 -20.66
N ARG A 196 -13.70 -6.43 -21.45
CA ARG A 196 -14.82 -7.37 -21.34
C ARG A 196 -14.60 -8.63 -22.17
N THR A 197 -15.28 -9.71 -21.77
CA THR A 197 -15.49 -10.91 -22.59
C THR A 197 -16.18 -10.60 -23.93
N GLU A 198 -16.99 -9.55 -24.01
CA GLU A 198 -17.61 -9.07 -25.26
C GLU A 198 -16.59 -8.51 -26.26
N ASP A 199 -15.55 -7.82 -25.77
CA ASP A 199 -14.45 -7.34 -26.60
C ASP A 199 -13.59 -8.53 -27.09
N PHE A 200 -13.41 -9.56 -26.25
CA PHE A 200 -12.82 -10.84 -26.65
C PHE A 200 -13.66 -11.59 -27.69
N LYS A 201 -15.00 -11.61 -27.56
CA LYS A 201 -15.88 -12.24 -28.56
C LYS A 201 -15.78 -11.55 -29.92
N LYS A 202 -15.67 -10.23 -29.95
CA LYS A 202 -15.45 -9.48 -31.20
C LYS A 202 -14.07 -9.74 -31.81
N LEU A 203 -13.04 -9.93 -30.99
CA LEU A 203 -11.70 -10.30 -31.46
C LEU A 203 -11.65 -11.75 -31.98
N LEU A 204 -12.38 -12.68 -31.36
CA LEU A 204 -12.46 -14.07 -31.81
C LEU A 204 -13.37 -14.26 -33.03
N ALA A 205 -14.39 -13.42 -33.21
CA ALA A 205 -15.26 -13.44 -34.39
C ALA A 205 -14.65 -12.73 -35.62
N ALA A 206 -13.51 -12.05 -35.44
CA ALA A 206 -12.78 -11.36 -36.50
C ALA A 206 -11.58 -12.17 -37.05
N ASN A 207 -11.34 -13.36 -36.51
CA ASN A 207 -10.43 -14.39 -37.03
C ASN A 207 -11.24 -15.58 -37.55
#